data_AF-A0A7J9VVW5-F1
#
_entry.id   AF-A0A7J9VVW5-F1
#
_cell.length_a   1.000
_cell.length_b   1.000
_cell.length_c   1.000
_cell.angle_alpha   90.00
_cell.angle_beta   90.00
_cell.angle_gamma   90.00
#
_symmetry.space_group_name_H-M   'P 1'
#
loop_
_entity.id
_entity.type
_entity.pdbx_description
1 polymer ?
#
loop_
_entity_poly.entity_id
_entity_poly.type
_entity_poly.pdbx_seq_one_letter_code
_entity_poly.pdbx_strand_id
1 'polypeptide(L)'
;MGWLLTLFGAYLHQDWKEIYGDAWTAVSDFRSVEPADYVARAADQVRRILEADHDEAQLDAITGKLGSYYYPPGSGWTYRGWLTELEKLLRSAA
;
A
#
# COMPACT_ATOMS: atom_id res chain seq x y z
N MET A 1 -3.24 14.43 7.64
CA MET A 1 -2.75 13.60 6.52
C MET A 1 -2.77 12.15 6.99
N GLY A 2 -3.30 11.19 6.21
CA GLY A 2 -3.30 9.77 6.59
C GLY A 2 -2.02 9.06 6.13
N TRP A 3 -1.48 8.13 6.90
CA TRP A 3 -0.17 7.50 6.61
C TRP A 3 -0.22 6.56 5.41
N LEU A 4 -1.35 5.88 5.20
CA LEU A 4 -1.62 5.12 3.99
C LEU A 4 -1.70 6.01 2.73
N LEU A 5 -2.17 7.27 2.88
CA LEU A 5 -2.17 8.25 1.79
C LEU A 5 -0.73 8.62 1.40
N THR A 6 0.19 8.71 2.37
CA THR A 6 1.62 8.94 2.09
C THR A 6 2.21 7.75 1.33
N LEU A 7 2.02 6.51 1.81
CA LEU A 7 2.54 5.34 1.10
C LEU A 7 2.02 5.28 -0.34
N PHE A 8 0.72 5.45 -0.54
CA PHE A 8 0.12 5.33 -1.87
C PHE A 8 0.41 6.53 -2.78
N GLY A 9 0.33 7.76 -2.25
CA GLY A 9 0.50 8.97 -3.05
C GLY A 9 1.94 9.45 -3.22
N ALA A 10 2.85 9.11 -2.30
CA ALA A 10 4.24 9.60 -2.32
C ALA A 10 5.27 8.53 -2.69
N TYR A 11 5.03 7.25 -2.36
CA TYR A 11 5.94 6.15 -2.71
C TYR A 11 5.44 5.35 -3.91
N LEU A 12 4.13 5.11 -4.01
CA LEU A 12 3.49 4.47 -5.16
C LEU A 12 2.89 5.49 -6.14
N HIS A 13 3.54 6.65 -6.31
CA HIS A 13 3.18 7.70 -7.28
C HIS A 13 3.45 7.26 -8.73
N GLN A 14 3.01 8.04 -9.72
CA GLN A 14 3.08 7.68 -11.15
C GLN A 14 4.43 7.15 -11.68
N ASP A 15 5.55 7.60 -11.13
CA ASP A 15 6.90 7.23 -11.58
C ASP A 15 7.55 6.17 -10.65
N TRP A 16 6.78 5.58 -9.73
CA TRP A 16 7.27 4.60 -8.75
C TRP A 16 8.07 3.48 -9.41
N LYS A 17 7.66 3.05 -10.61
CA LYS A 17 8.32 1.96 -11.35
C LYS A 17 9.69 2.36 -11.85
N GLU A 18 9.89 3.62 -12.24
CA GLU A 18 11.19 4.12 -12.69
C GLU A 18 12.16 4.30 -11.51
N ILE A 19 11.64 4.67 -10.33
CA ILE A 19 12.43 4.90 -9.12
C ILE A 19 12.78 3.59 -8.42
N TYR A 20 11.78 2.72 -8.21
CA TYR A 20 11.90 1.55 -7.34
C TYR A 20 11.97 0.22 -8.11
N GLY A 21 11.53 0.18 -9.37
CA GLY A 21 11.44 -1.03 -10.20
C GLY A 21 10.32 -2.00 -9.79
N ASP A 22 10.09 -2.15 -8.49
CA ASP A 22 9.10 -3.04 -7.89
C ASP A 22 8.35 -2.34 -6.74
N ALA A 23 7.05 -2.63 -6.61
CA ALA A 23 6.21 -2.00 -5.59
C ALA A 23 6.61 -2.38 -4.17
N TRP A 24 7.15 -3.58 -3.94
CA TRP A 24 7.64 -3.98 -2.62
C TRP A 24 8.92 -3.25 -2.23
N THR A 25 9.76 -2.86 -3.20
CA THR A 25 10.91 -1.98 -2.94
C THR A 25 10.44 -0.62 -2.42
N ALA A 26 9.40 -0.02 -3.02
CA ALA A 26 8.82 1.23 -2.55
C ALA A 26 8.21 1.09 -1.12
N VAL A 27 7.52 -0.01 -0.85
CA VAL A 27 6.98 -0.32 0.48
C VAL A 27 8.12 -0.52 1.50
N SER A 28 9.21 -1.16 1.10
CA SER A 28 10.39 -1.34 1.96
C SER A 28 11.08 -0.02 2.28
N ASP A 29 11.15 0.90 1.31
CA ASP A 29 11.68 2.25 1.50
C ASP A 29 10.81 3.08 2.46
N PHE A 30 9.49 3.02 2.30
CA PHE A 30 8.56 3.62 3.27
C PHE A 30 8.80 3.08 4.69
N ARG A 31 8.97 1.76 4.85
CA ARG A 31 9.23 1.14 6.15
C ARG A 31 10.56 1.55 6.78
N SER A 32 11.59 1.82 5.97
CA SER A 32 12.93 2.15 6.46
C SER A 32 13.08 3.65 6.77
N VAL A 33 12.38 4.50 6.03
CA VAL A 33 12.48 5.96 6.14
C VAL A 33 11.49 6.53 7.15
N GLU A 34 10.25 6.03 7.16
CA GLU A 34 9.18 6.61 7.98
C GLU A 34 9.22 6.13 9.44
N PRO A 35 8.80 6.96 10.40
CA PRO A 35 8.66 6.56 11.79
C PRO A 35 7.82 5.28 11.97
N ALA A 36 8.24 4.41 12.89
CA ALA A 36 7.57 3.13 13.15
C ALA A 36 6.08 3.29 13.51
N ASP A 37 5.69 4.38 14.18
CA ASP A 37 4.28 4.65 14.47
C ASP A 37 3.47 5.02 13.21
N TYR A 38 4.10 5.59 12.19
CA TYR A 38 3.45 5.89 10.91
C TYR A 38 3.26 4.60 10.11
N VAL A 39 4.26 3.74 10.09
CA VAL A 39 4.18 2.40 9.49
C VAL A 39 3.06 1.58 10.14
N ALA A 40 3.01 1.57 11.48
CA ALA A 40 1.96 0.87 12.22
C ALA A 40 0.55 1.41 11.92
N ARG A 41 0.40 2.73 11.82
CA ARG A 41 -0.89 3.35 11.47
C ARG A 41 -1.28 3.07 10.02
N ALA A 42 -0.34 3.03 9.08
CA ALA A 42 -0.62 2.62 7.70
C ALA A 42 -1.13 1.17 7.67
N ALA A 43 -0.51 0.26 8.42
CA ALA A 43 -0.98 -1.12 8.56
C ALA A 43 -2.42 -1.20 9.10
N ASP A 44 -2.74 -0.40 10.12
CA ASP A 44 -4.10 -0.33 10.67
C ASP A 44 -5.12 0.21 9.66
N GLN A 45 -4.73 1.16 8.81
CA GLN A 45 -5.60 1.66 7.74
C GLN A 45 -5.86 0.58 6.68
N VAL A 46 -4.83 -0.17 6.27
CA VAL A 46 -5.00 -1.30 5.33
C VAL A 46 -5.90 -2.37 5.93
N ARG A 47 -5.70 -2.73 7.20
CA ARG A 47 -6.56 -3.69 7.90
C ARG A 47 -8.03 -3.28 7.90
N ARG A 48 -8.34 -2.00 8.19
CA ARG A 48 -9.73 -1.50 8.16
C ARG A 48 -10.37 -1.60 6.78
N ILE A 49 -9.59 -1.40 5.71
CA ILE A 49 -10.08 -1.60 4.33
C ILE A 49 -10.35 -3.09 4.07
N LEU A 50 -9.49 -3.98 4.55
CA LEU A 50 -9.64 -5.44 4.37
C LEU A 50 -10.80 -6.04 5.19
N GLU A 51 -11.07 -5.50 6.39
CA GLU A 51 -12.17 -5.90 7.27
C GLU A 51 -13.54 -5.51 6.70
N ALA A 52 -13.60 -4.54 5.79
CA ALA A 52 -14.80 -4.23 5.04
C ALA A 52 -15.01 -5.21 3.88
N ASP A 53 -16.28 -5.55 3.62
CA ASP A 53 -16.69 -6.44 2.52
C ASP A 53 -16.65 -5.69 1.18
N HIS A 54 -15.43 -5.40 0.73
CA HIS A 54 -15.16 -4.77 -0.56
C HIS A 54 -14.82 -5.81 -1.63
N ASP A 55 -15.43 -5.67 -2.81
CA ASP A 55 -14.99 -6.39 -4.00
C ASP A 55 -13.71 -5.76 -4.61
N GLU A 56 -13.14 -6.42 -5.62
CA GLU A 56 -11.90 -5.97 -6.26
C GLU A 56 -12.02 -4.59 -6.93
N ALA A 57 -13.19 -4.25 -7.48
CA ALA A 57 -13.41 -2.95 -8.13
C ALA A 57 -13.53 -1.82 -7.09
N GLN A 58 -14.12 -2.11 -5.94
CA GLN A 58 -14.17 -1.19 -4.81
C GLN A 58 -12.79 -0.97 -4.21
N LEU A 59 -11.98 -2.02 -4.06
CA LEU A 59 -10.60 -1.91 -3.59
C LEU A 59 -9.74 -1.10 -4.56
N ASP A 60 -9.88 -1.31 -5.87
CA ASP A 60 -9.26 -0.46 -6.89
C ASP A 60 -9.62 1.02 -6.68
N ALA A 61 -10.91 1.34 -6.64
CA ALA A 61 -11.37 2.70 -6.44
C ALA A 61 -10.88 3.34 -5.12
N ILE A 62 -10.78 2.55 -4.04
CA ILE A 62 -10.26 3.02 -2.75
C ILE A 62 -8.76 3.34 -2.84
N THR A 63 -7.97 2.44 -3.41
CA THR A 63 -6.51 2.64 -3.54
C THR A 63 -6.18 3.81 -4.46
N GLY A 64 -6.91 3.96 -5.56
CA GLY A 64 -6.81 5.12 -6.46
C GLY A 64 -7.19 6.44 -5.79
N LYS A 65 -8.27 6.47 -4.98
CA LYS A 65 -8.64 7.67 -4.17
C LYS A 65 -7.59 8.02 -3.12
N LEU A 66 -6.83 7.04 -2.67
CA LEU A 66 -5.70 7.23 -1.76
C LEU A 66 -4.40 7.58 -2.51
N GLY A 67 -4.45 7.73 -3.84
CA GLY A 67 -3.33 8.23 -4.66
C GLY A 67 -2.41 7.16 -5.23
N SER A 68 -2.74 5.86 -5.08
CA SER A 68 -1.90 4.79 -5.62
C SER A 68 -1.95 4.77 -7.15
N TYR A 69 -0.77 4.77 -7.77
CA TYR A 69 -0.58 4.44 -9.19
C TYR A 69 -0.10 3.01 -9.39
N TYR A 70 0.03 2.22 -8.32
CA TYR A 70 0.29 0.79 -8.43
C TYR A 70 -0.97 0.03 -8.80
N TYR A 71 -0.87 -0.82 -9.83
CA TYR A 71 -1.93 -1.71 -10.30
C TYR A 71 -1.55 -3.18 -10.00
N PRO A 72 -2.00 -3.77 -8.87
CA PRO A 72 -1.63 -5.12 -8.46
C PRO A 72 -1.87 -6.23 -9.50
N PRO A 73 -2.98 -6.22 -10.28
CA PRO A 73 -3.18 -7.26 -11.30
C PRO A 73 -2.13 -7.28 -12.40
N GLY A 74 -1.44 -6.15 -12.64
CA GLY A 74 -0.28 -6.10 -13.56
C GLY A 74 0.92 -6.92 -13.08
N SER A 75 0.95 -7.29 -11.80
CA SER A 75 1.97 -8.13 -11.17
C SER A 75 1.43 -9.51 -10.74
N GLY A 76 0.24 -9.90 -11.21
CA GLY A 76 -0.37 -11.20 -10.89
C GLY A 76 -1.10 -11.27 -9.54
N TRP A 77 -1.34 -10.14 -8.89
CA TRP A 77 -2.07 -10.07 -7.62
C TRP A 77 -3.51 -9.59 -7.80
N THR A 78 -4.41 -10.02 -6.93
CA THR A 78 -5.65 -9.27 -6.69
C THR A 78 -5.35 -8.08 -5.77
N TYR A 79 -6.19 -7.04 -5.77
CA TYR A 79 -6.06 -5.94 -4.80
C TYR A 79 -6.16 -6.46 -3.39
N ARG A 80 -7.13 -7.34 -3.10
CA ARG A 80 -7.25 -7.95 -1.76
C ARG A 80 -6.01 -8.75 -1.37
N GLY A 81 -5.47 -9.54 -2.30
CA GLY A 81 -4.28 -10.33 -2.08
C GLY A 81 -3.07 -9.46 -1.77
N TRP A 82 -2.82 -8.44 -2.60
CA TRP A 82 -1.71 -7.51 -2.39
C TRP A 82 -1.85 -6.70 -1.10
N LEU A 83 -3.03 -6.15 -0.80
CA LEU A 83 -3.29 -5.41 0.44
C LEU A 83 -3.11 -6.29 1.68
N THR A 84 -3.46 -7.58 1.59
CA THR A 84 -3.25 -8.54 2.68
C THR A 84 -1.76 -8.74 2.98
N GLU A 85 -0.94 -8.92 1.94
CA GLU A 85 0.51 -9.05 2.11
C GLU A 85 1.17 -7.73 2.53
N LEU A 86 0.67 -6.60 2.03
CA LEU A 86 1.10 -5.27 2.47
C LEU A 86 0.87 -5.09 3.98
N GLU A 87 -0.32 -5.43 4.48
CA GLU A 87 -0.65 -5.32 5.90
C GLU A 87 0.31 -6.13 6.78
N LYS A 88 0.58 -7.39 6.39
CA LYS A 88 1.54 -8.26 7.07
C LYS A 88 2.94 -7.67 7.07
N LEU A 89 3.39 -7.17 5.92
CA LEU A 89 4.73 -6.59 5.77
C LEU A 89 4.89 -5.35 6.65
N LEU A 90 3.90 -4.45 6.67
CA LEU A 90 3.93 -3.24 7.50
C LEU A 90 3.90 -3.56 9.01
N ARG A 91 3.28 -4.67 9.43
CA ARG A 91 3.29 -5.13 10.83
C ARG A 91 4.52 -5.90 11.24
N SER A 92 5.20 -6.54 10.29
CA SER A 92 6.41 -7.28 10.59
C SER A 92 7.47 -6.33 11.17
N ALA A 93 8.20 -6.80 12.20
CA ALA A 93 9.31 -6.05 12.74
C ALA A 93 10.27 -5.67 11.58
N ALA A 94 10.61 -4.38 11.51
CA ALA A 94 11.63 -3.89 10.59
C ALA A 94 13.02 -4.31 11.07
#